data_AF-A0A250XJH6-F1
#
_entry.id   AF-A0A250XJH6-F1
#
_cell.length_a   1.000
_cell.length_b   1.000
_cell.length_c   1.000
_cell.angle_alpha   90.00
_cell.angle_beta   90.00
_cell.angle_gamma   90.00
#
_symmetry.space_group_name_H-M   'P 1'
#
loop_
_entity.id
_entity.type
_entity.pdbx_description
1 polymer ?
#
loop_
_entity_poly.entity_id
_entity_poly.type
_entity_poly.pdbx_seq_one_letter_code
_entity_poly.pdbx_strand_id
1 'polypeptide(L)'
;MGRLASENDSMGPEASSMEFLARHYSSRQVEVLLHSNANILEADIAGWSNFFVSGMGLSHDEFFKLLRYSSSIIFGKSPYSVGVCIMSLQSIGLNRDEILDRIIPYYPGILLLTEEEIVSARDRLASKDLMAGEEQAVRLIQLCPAYLLLTQELDPILRRIRSNCHNK
;
A
#
# COMPACT_ATOMS: atom_id res chain seq x y z
N MET A 1 47.51 -5.38 -16.18
CA MET A 1 46.54 -5.58 -17.27
C MET A 1 45.20 -5.92 -16.62
N GLY A 2 44.29 -4.94 -16.60
CA GLY A 2 43.02 -5.03 -15.89
C GLY A 2 41.99 -5.86 -16.65
N ARG A 3 41.26 -6.70 -15.91
CA ARG A 3 40.00 -7.30 -16.36
C ARG A 3 38.90 -6.24 -16.17
N LEU A 4 38.39 -5.69 -17.26
CA LEU A 4 37.14 -4.95 -17.24
C LEU A 4 35.99 -5.97 -17.29
N ALA A 5 35.12 -5.88 -16.30
CA ALA A 5 33.85 -6.57 -16.26
C ALA A 5 32.99 -6.13 -17.45
N SER A 6 32.46 -7.09 -18.19
CA SER A 6 31.36 -6.87 -19.12
C SER A 6 30.07 -6.75 -18.31
N GLU A 7 29.77 -5.53 -17.87
CA GLU A 7 28.41 -5.14 -17.52
C GLU A 7 27.62 -4.99 -18.82
N ASN A 8 26.62 -5.85 -19.01
CA ASN A 8 25.37 -5.65 -19.79
C ASN A 8 24.92 -6.96 -20.45
N ASP A 9 24.36 -7.84 -19.62
CA ASP A 9 23.37 -8.85 -19.98
C ASP A 9 22.45 -8.86 -18.75
N SER A 10 21.15 -8.54 -18.76
CA SER A 10 20.16 -8.62 -19.81
C SER A 10 18.90 -7.92 -19.27
N MET A 11 18.43 -6.85 -19.93
CA MET A 11 17.06 -6.37 -19.76
C MET A 11 16.36 -6.60 -21.09
N GLY A 12 15.42 -7.55 -21.10
CA GLY A 12 14.53 -7.75 -22.24
C GLY A 12 13.75 -6.46 -22.53
N PRO A 13 13.17 -6.33 -23.73
CA PRO A 13 12.39 -5.14 -24.08
C PRO A 13 11.29 -4.92 -23.03
N GLU A 14 11.26 -3.73 -22.42
CA GLU A 14 10.16 -3.29 -21.56
C GLU A 14 8.87 -3.43 -22.38
N ALA A 15 8.10 -4.50 -22.12
CA ALA A 15 6.82 -4.69 -22.77
C ALA A 15 5.95 -3.49 -22.44
N SER A 16 5.40 -2.83 -23.47
CA SER A 16 4.51 -1.69 -23.26
C SER A 16 3.38 -2.10 -22.30
N SER A 17 2.85 -1.16 -21.52
CA SER A 17 1.78 -1.46 -20.56
C SER A 17 0.56 -2.11 -21.22
N MET A 18 0.26 -1.75 -22.46
CA MET A 18 -0.78 -2.43 -23.24
C MET A 18 -0.43 -3.89 -23.56
N GLU A 19 0.81 -4.17 -23.98
CA GLU A 19 1.27 -5.53 -24.25
C GLU A 19 1.26 -6.40 -22.98
N PHE A 20 1.71 -5.84 -21.86
CA PHE A 20 1.62 -6.50 -20.57
C PHE A 20 0.16 -6.83 -20.21
N LEU A 21 -0.73 -5.83 -20.28
CA LEU A 21 -2.14 -6.01 -19.95
C LEU A 21 -2.81 -7.06 -20.83
N ALA A 22 -2.53 -7.06 -22.14
CA ALA A 22 -3.08 -8.03 -23.09
C ALA A 22 -2.56 -9.46 -22.89
N ARG A 23 -1.34 -9.61 -22.35
CA ARG A 23 -0.74 -10.92 -22.05
C ARG A 23 -1.33 -11.56 -20.79
N HIS A 24 -1.65 -10.75 -19.79
CA HIS A 24 -2.03 -11.24 -18.45
C HIS A 24 -3.53 -11.17 -18.15
N TYR A 25 -4.31 -10.37 -18.91
CA TYR A 25 -5.74 -10.17 -18.65
C TYR A 25 -6.59 -10.35 -19.91
N SER A 26 -7.86 -10.73 -19.72
CA SER A 26 -8.80 -10.84 -20.84
C SER A 26 -9.08 -9.47 -21.47
N SER A 27 -9.43 -9.46 -22.76
CA SER A 27 -9.75 -8.22 -23.48
C SER A 27 -10.84 -7.39 -22.78
N ARG A 28 -11.84 -8.05 -22.20
CA ARG A 28 -12.91 -7.40 -21.42
C ARG A 28 -12.39 -6.74 -20.14
N GLN A 29 -11.44 -7.37 -19.43
CA GLN A 29 -10.82 -6.78 -18.24
C GLN A 29 -10.01 -5.53 -18.61
N VAL A 30 -9.22 -5.61 -19.69
CA VAL A 30 -8.45 -4.48 -20.19
C VAL A 30 -9.37 -3.32 -20.59
N GLU A 31 -10.43 -3.60 -21.36
CA GLU A 31 -11.42 -2.60 -21.76
C GLU A 31 -12.05 -1.89 -20.55
N VAL A 32 -12.49 -2.66 -19.54
CA VAL A 32 -13.05 -2.10 -18.30
C VAL A 32 -12.04 -1.24 -17.54
N LEU A 33 -10.78 -1.68 -17.47
CA LEU A 33 -9.71 -0.92 -16.82
C LEU A 33 -9.47 0.41 -17.55
N LEU A 34 -9.34 0.39 -18.88
CA LEU A 34 -9.10 1.59 -19.68
C LEU A 34 -10.28 2.56 -19.66
N HIS A 35 -11.52 2.07 -19.59
CA HIS A 35 -12.69 2.92 -19.37
C HIS A 35 -12.69 3.60 -18.00
N SER A 36 -12.16 2.94 -16.97
CA SER A 36 -12.06 3.53 -15.63
C SER A 36 -10.89 4.50 -15.50
N ASN A 37 -9.77 4.22 -16.17
CA ASN A 37 -8.59 5.06 -16.15
C ASN A 37 -7.69 4.77 -17.36
N ALA A 38 -7.80 5.58 -18.41
CA ALA A 38 -7.01 5.43 -19.63
C ALA A 38 -5.50 5.74 -19.42
N ASN A 39 -5.18 6.58 -18.44
CA ASN A 39 -3.79 7.00 -18.17
C ASN A 39 -2.93 5.82 -17.68
N ILE A 40 -3.53 4.69 -17.32
CA ILE A 40 -2.82 3.48 -16.87
C ILE A 40 -1.83 2.95 -17.91
N LEU A 41 -2.02 3.31 -19.19
CA LEU A 41 -1.12 2.97 -20.28
C LEU A 41 0.20 3.75 -20.24
N GLU A 42 0.25 4.89 -19.55
CA GLU A 42 1.44 5.73 -19.39
C GLU A 42 2.33 5.27 -18.23
N ALA A 43 1.79 4.47 -17.31
CA ALA A 43 2.52 3.95 -16.16
C ALA A 43 3.31 2.68 -16.52
N ASP A 44 4.38 2.37 -15.79
CA ASP A 44 5.13 1.11 -15.92
C ASP A 44 4.39 -0.06 -15.23
N ILE A 45 3.39 -0.62 -15.90
CA ILE A 45 2.56 -1.69 -15.33
C ILE A 45 3.35 -2.99 -15.13
N ALA A 46 4.35 -3.24 -15.98
CA ALA A 46 5.21 -4.41 -15.85
C ALA A 46 6.06 -4.33 -14.56
N GLY A 47 6.68 -3.17 -14.29
CA GLY A 47 7.43 -2.95 -13.05
C GLY A 47 6.56 -3.03 -11.80
N TRP A 48 5.36 -2.43 -11.84
CA TRP A 48 4.39 -2.55 -10.74
C TRP A 48 3.90 -3.98 -10.52
N SER A 49 3.66 -4.73 -11.60
CA SER A 49 3.33 -6.15 -11.48
C SER A 49 4.48 -6.93 -10.88
N ASN A 50 5.73 -6.67 -11.28
CA ASN A 50 6.87 -7.38 -10.74
C ASN A 50 7.01 -7.12 -9.23
N PHE A 51 6.76 -5.89 -8.79
CA PHE A 51 6.75 -5.55 -7.37
C PHE A 51 5.64 -6.28 -6.60
N PHE A 52 4.38 -6.12 -7.01
CA PHE A 52 3.24 -6.66 -6.24
C PHE A 52 3.06 -8.17 -6.42
N VAL A 53 3.16 -8.68 -7.64
CA VAL A 53 2.94 -10.10 -7.93
C VAL A 53 4.18 -10.91 -7.54
N SER A 54 5.34 -10.64 -8.16
CA SER A 54 6.54 -11.44 -7.92
C SER A 54 7.19 -11.15 -6.56
N GLY A 55 7.28 -9.87 -6.17
CA GLY A 55 7.96 -9.45 -4.94
C GLY A 55 7.11 -9.60 -3.67
N MET A 56 5.83 -9.23 -3.75
CA MET A 56 4.93 -9.23 -2.61
C MET A 56 4.06 -10.49 -2.52
N GLY A 57 3.90 -11.23 -3.61
CA GLY A 57 3.18 -12.51 -3.65
C GLY A 57 1.68 -12.38 -3.95
N LEU A 58 1.23 -11.22 -4.45
CA LEU A 58 -0.15 -11.07 -4.90
C LEU A 58 -0.42 -11.91 -6.14
N SER A 59 -1.66 -12.37 -6.30
CA SER A 59 -2.12 -12.91 -7.59
C SER A 59 -2.28 -11.79 -8.63
N HIS A 60 -2.24 -12.16 -9.91
CA HIS A 60 -2.55 -11.23 -11.00
C HIS A 60 -3.96 -10.62 -10.86
N ASP A 61 -4.94 -11.36 -10.36
CA ASP A 61 -6.29 -10.85 -10.13
C ASP A 61 -6.35 -9.80 -9.02
N GLU A 62 -5.57 -9.97 -7.95
CA GLU A 62 -5.44 -8.95 -6.88
C GLU A 62 -4.73 -7.71 -7.38
N PHE A 63 -3.65 -7.88 -8.16
CA PHE A 63 -2.99 -6.76 -8.80
C PHE A 63 -3.94 -6.01 -9.76
N PHE A 64 -4.75 -6.72 -10.54
CA PHE A 64 -5.77 -6.08 -11.39
C PHE A 64 -6.79 -5.26 -10.58
N LYS A 65 -7.23 -5.76 -9.42
CA LYS A 65 -8.13 -5.00 -8.52
C LYS A 65 -7.46 -3.72 -8.03
N LEU A 66 -6.17 -3.76 -7.69
CA LEU A 66 -5.42 -2.55 -7.33
C LEU A 66 -5.37 -1.54 -8.47
N LEU A 67 -5.06 -1.99 -9.69
CA LEU A 67 -5.06 -1.12 -10.87
C LEU A 67 -6.41 -0.45 -11.09
N ARG A 68 -7.50 -1.22 -10.94
CA ARG A 68 -8.86 -0.75 -11.22
C ARG A 68 -9.43 0.19 -10.17
N TYR A 69 -9.24 -0.15 -8.89
CA TYR A 69 -9.90 0.56 -7.79
C TYR A 69 -8.97 1.50 -7.03
N SER A 70 -7.67 1.44 -7.27
CA SER A 70 -6.66 2.16 -6.51
C SER A 70 -5.48 2.58 -7.38
N SER A 71 -5.77 3.00 -8.62
CA SER A 71 -4.77 3.50 -9.56
C SER A 71 -3.96 4.67 -9.02
N SER A 72 -4.45 5.40 -8.02
CA SER A 72 -3.70 6.47 -7.34
C SER A 72 -2.37 5.99 -6.75
N ILE A 73 -2.23 4.71 -6.36
CA ILE A 73 -0.95 4.14 -5.95
C ILE A 73 0.07 4.19 -7.09
N ILE A 74 -0.37 3.81 -8.29
CA ILE A 74 0.45 3.66 -9.49
C ILE A 74 1.02 5.01 -9.94
N PHE A 75 0.23 6.08 -9.83
CA PHE A 75 0.62 7.43 -10.24
C PHE A 75 1.19 8.28 -9.10
N GLY A 76 0.82 8.00 -7.86
CA GLY A 76 1.19 8.82 -6.70
C GLY A 76 2.51 8.44 -6.05
N LYS A 77 3.05 7.25 -6.36
CA LYS A 77 4.24 6.67 -5.72
C LYS A 77 5.08 5.90 -6.73
N SER A 78 6.27 5.49 -6.31
CA SER A 78 7.07 4.45 -6.98
C SER A 78 6.98 3.13 -6.21
N PRO A 79 7.25 1.97 -6.85
CA PRO A 79 7.35 0.69 -6.15
C PRO A 79 8.29 0.74 -4.94
N TYR A 80 9.41 1.46 -5.06
CA TYR A 80 10.34 1.68 -3.94
C TYR A 80 9.65 2.37 -2.76
N SER A 81 8.94 3.47 -3.00
CA SER A 81 8.26 4.21 -1.91
C SER A 81 7.11 3.43 -1.28
N VAL A 82 6.41 2.59 -2.04
CA VAL A 82 5.42 1.66 -1.50
C VAL A 82 6.11 0.60 -0.64
N GLY A 83 7.26 0.08 -1.07
CA GLY A 83 8.10 -0.81 -0.27
C GLY A 83 8.51 -0.20 1.07
N VAL A 84 8.96 1.06 1.06
CA VAL A 84 9.28 1.80 2.30
C VAL A 84 8.05 1.91 3.20
N CYS A 85 6.88 2.29 2.66
CA CYS A 85 5.65 2.35 3.43
C CYS A 85 5.31 1.00 4.09
N ILE A 86 5.45 -0.11 3.36
CA ILE A 86 5.23 -1.45 3.90
C ILE A 86 6.21 -1.75 5.05
N MET A 87 7.49 -1.42 4.88
CA MET A 87 8.48 -1.58 5.95
C MET A 87 8.17 -0.71 7.18
N SER A 88 7.66 0.51 6.99
CA SER A 88 7.23 1.38 8.08
C SER A 88 5.99 0.83 8.81
N LEU A 89 5.04 0.20 8.11
CA LEU A 89 3.93 -0.50 8.76
C LEU A 89 4.45 -1.68 9.60
N GLN A 90 5.47 -2.40 9.11
CA GLN A 90 6.09 -3.48 9.86
C GLN A 90 6.86 -2.99 11.09
N SER A 91 7.55 -1.85 10.99
CA SER A 91 8.31 -1.29 12.11
C SER A 91 7.43 -0.84 13.27
N ILE A 92 6.16 -0.49 13.00
CA ILE A 92 5.16 -0.22 14.04
C ILE A 92 4.45 -1.48 14.55
N GLY A 93 4.80 -2.67 14.06
CA GLY A 93 4.33 -3.95 14.60
C GLY A 93 3.25 -4.67 13.78
N LEU A 94 2.87 -4.18 12.59
CA LEU A 94 2.00 -4.95 11.70
C LEU A 94 2.79 -6.08 11.03
N ASN A 95 2.24 -7.28 10.99
CA ASN A 95 2.92 -8.37 10.29
C ASN A 95 2.68 -8.31 8.77
N ARG A 96 3.51 -9.03 8.00
CA ARG A 96 3.44 -9.02 6.54
C ARG A 96 2.09 -9.51 6.03
N ASP A 97 1.55 -10.57 6.62
CA ASP A 97 0.29 -11.19 6.20
C ASP A 97 -0.90 -10.25 6.44
N GLU A 98 -0.92 -9.52 7.56
CA GLU A 98 -1.90 -8.46 7.81
C GLU A 98 -1.86 -7.38 6.73
N ILE A 99 -0.66 -6.99 6.30
CA ILE A 99 -0.50 -5.99 5.25
C ILE A 99 -1.03 -6.53 3.91
N LEU A 100 -0.65 -7.75 3.55
CA LEU A 100 -1.03 -8.36 2.27
C LEU A 100 -2.51 -8.73 2.20
N ASP A 101 -3.07 -9.30 3.26
CA ASP A 101 -4.41 -9.86 3.28
C ASP A 101 -5.49 -8.86 3.69
N ARG A 102 -5.10 -7.79 4.42
CA ARG A 102 -6.06 -6.78 4.90
C ARG A 102 -5.77 -5.37 4.41
N ILE A 103 -4.53 -4.90 4.50
CA ILE A 103 -4.22 -3.50 4.17
C ILE A 103 -4.33 -3.28 2.67
N ILE A 104 -3.58 -4.04 1.88
CA ILE A 104 -3.51 -3.84 0.43
C ILE A 104 -4.89 -4.02 -0.24
N PRO A 105 -5.70 -5.05 0.09
CA PRO A 105 -6.96 -5.28 -0.61
C PRO A 105 -8.07 -4.30 -0.22
N TYR A 106 -8.13 -3.86 1.03
CA TYR A 106 -9.27 -3.08 1.56
C TYR A 106 -8.93 -1.63 1.88
N TYR A 107 -7.67 -1.33 2.18
CA TYR A 107 -7.18 0.02 2.50
C TYR A 107 -5.93 0.41 1.68
N PRO A 108 -5.94 0.23 0.35
CA PRO A 108 -4.78 0.49 -0.51
C PRO A 108 -4.24 1.93 -0.38
N GLY A 109 -5.10 2.89 -0.05
CA GLY A 109 -4.68 4.28 0.19
C GLY A 109 -3.62 4.43 1.29
N ILE A 110 -3.50 3.48 2.22
CA ILE A 110 -2.46 3.49 3.26
C ILE A 110 -1.06 3.45 2.61
N LEU A 111 -0.91 2.82 1.45
CA LEU A 111 0.37 2.76 0.72
C LEU A 111 0.82 4.12 0.15
N LEU A 112 -0.04 5.14 0.20
CA LEU A 112 0.32 6.51 -0.17
C LEU A 112 0.93 7.30 0.98
N LEU A 113 0.82 6.80 2.22
CA LEU A 113 1.37 7.47 3.40
C LEU A 113 2.89 7.42 3.40
N THR A 114 3.47 8.41 4.06
CA THR A 114 4.89 8.47 4.41
C THR A 114 5.15 7.76 5.73
N GLU A 115 6.41 7.42 5.97
CA GLU A 115 6.85 6.88 7.26
C GLU A 115 6.49 7.82 8.41
N GLU A 116 6.69 9.13 8.24
CA GLU A 116 6.37 10.14 9.24
C GLU A 116 4.87 10.14 9.58
N GLU A 117 3.99 10.04 8.59
CA GLU A 117 2.54 9.98 8.82
C GLU A 117 2.14 8.73 9.60
N ILE A 118 2.72 7.57 9.28
CA ILE A 118 2.47 6.29 9.96
C ILE A 118 2.92 6.35 11.43
N VAL A 119 4.16 6.78 11.66
CA VAL A 119 4.74 6.89 13.00
C VAL A 119 3.97 7.92 13.84
N SER A 120 3.66 9.08 13.26
CA SER A 120 2.90 10.13 13.91
C SER A 120 1.48 9.67 14.29
N ALA A 121 0.82 8.90 13.43
CA ALA A 121 -0.49 8.33 13.72
C ALA A 121 -0.45 7.32 14.88
N ARG A 122 0.56 6.44 14.91
CA ARG A 122 0.80 5.52 16.03
C ARG A 122 1.05 6.26 17.33
N ASP A 123 1.92 7.26 17.32
CA ASP A 123 2.30 8.02 18.52
C ASP A 123 1.12 8.80 19.10
N ARG A 124 0.27 9.35 18.22
CA ARG A 124 -1.00 9.94 18.63
C ARG A 124 -1.87 8.92 19.37
N LEU A 125 -2.05 7.72 18.84
CA LEU A 125 -2.82 6.67 19.53
C LEU A 125 -2.17 6.27 20.84
N ALA A 126 -0.86 6.06 20.87
CA ALA A 126 -0.13 5.62 22.05
C ALA A 126 -0.17 6.65 23.19
N SER A 127 -0.47 7.92 22.88
CA SER A 127 -0.62 8.98 23.86
C SER A 127 -1.66 8.62 24.95
N LYS A 128 -1.47 9.24 26.13
CA LYS A 128 -2.39 9.07 27.27
C LYS A 128 -3.79 9.60 26.98
N ASP A 129 -3.94 10.47 25.99
CA ASP A 129 -5.24 11.05 25.60
C ASP A 129 -6.09 10.05 24.82
N LEU A 130 -5.45 9.11 24.11
CA LEU A 130 -6.13 8.12 23.27
C LEU A 130 -6.04 6.71 23.85
N MET A 131 -4.92 5.99 23.74
CA MET A 131 -4.85 4.55 24.04
C MET A 131 -3.90 4.12 25.17
N ALA A 132 -3.25 5.04 25.90
CA ALA A 132 -2.46 4.74 27.10
C ALA A 132 -1.38 3.62 26.96
N GLY A 133 -0.81 3.46 25.76
CA GLY A 133 0.27 2.52 25.51
C GLY A 133 0.44 2.18 24.04
N GLU A 134 1.67 1.82 23.66
CA GLU A 134 2.02 1.44 22.29
C GLU A 134 1.31 0.15 21.84
N GLU A 135 1.23 -0.86 22.71
CA GLU A 135 0.59 -2.13 22.39
C GLU A 135 -0.89 -1.96 22.01
N GLN A 136 -1.63 -1.15 22.77
CA GLN A 136 -3.04 -0.86 22.50
C GLN A 136 -3.22 -0.05 21.21
N ALA A 137 -2.29 0.87 20.92
CA ALA A 137 -2.28 1.63 19.68
C ALA A 137 -2.10 0.71 18.46
N VAL A 138 -1.10 -0.16 18.49
CA VAL A 138 -0.85 -1.13 17.41
C VAL A 138 -2.03 -2.05 17.21
N ARG A 139 -2.59 -2.59 18.31
CA ARG A 139 -3.78 -3.45 18.24
C ARG A 139 -4.99 -2.74 17.64
N LEU A 140 -5.18 -1.45 17.92
CA LEU A 140 -6.24 -0.67 17.29
C LEU A 140 -6.00 -0.51 15.79
N ILE A 141 -4.75 -0.24 15.35
CA ILE A 141 -4.41 -0.14 13.92
C ILE A 141 -4.64 -1.48 13.22
N GLN A 142 -4.31 -2.61 13.85
CA GLN A 142 -4.57 -3.95 13.31
C GLN A 142 -6.07 -4.24 13.14
N LEU A 143 -6.90 -3.75 14.07
CA LEU A 143 -8.35 -3.93 14.02
C LEU A 143 -9.05 -2.91 13.10
N CYS A 144 -8.50 -1.71 12.98
CA CYS A 144 -9.06 -0.60 12.21
C CYS A 144 -7.95 0.15 11.45
N PRO A 145 -7.42 -0.42 10.35
CA PRO A 145 -6.35 0.22 9.59
C PRO A 145 -6.74 1.57 9.00
N ALA A 146 -8.03 1.77 8.72
CA ALA A 146 -8.59 3.04 8.26
C ALA A 146 -8.23 4.22 9.17
N TYR A 147 -7.88 3.97 10.44
CA TYR A 147 -7.38 5.03 11.32
C TYR A 147 -6.17 5.75 10.75
N LEU A 148 -5.24 5.06 10.08
CA LEU A 148 -4.07 5.68 9.46
C LEU A 148 -4.44 6.72 8.39
N LEU A 149 -5.61 6.59 7.76
CA LEU A 149 -6.11 7.53 6.76
C LEU A 149 -6.99 8.64 7.34
N LEU A 150 -7.57 8.42 8.52
CA LEU A 150 -8.67 9.22 9.08
C LEU A 150 -8.33 9.73 10.50
N THR A 151 -7.05 9.98 10.76
CA THR A 151 -6.60 10.37 12.11
C THR A 151 -7.30 11.63 12.62
N GLN A 152 -7.55 12.62 11.76
CA GLN A 152 -8.16 13.88 12.18
C GLN A 152 -9.64 13.73 12.54
N GLU A 153 -10.32 12.82 11.87
CA GLU A 153 -11.74 12.54 12.02
C GLU A 153 -12.03 11.61 13.20
N LEU A 154 -11.16 10.63 13.43
CA LEU A 154 -11.37 9.59 14.45
C LEU A 154 -10.86 10.00 15.84
N ASP A 155 -9.82 10.84 15.91
CA ASP A 155 -9.26 11.33 17.17
C ASP A 155 -10.32 11.89 18.14
N PRO A 156 -11.21 12.83 17.73
CA PRO A 156 -12.22 13.38 18.63
C PRO A 156 -13.21 12.32 19.12
N ILE A 157 -13.54 11.33 18.28
CA ILE A 157 -14.46 10.25 18.61
C ILE A 157 -13.84 9.35 19.68
N LEU A 158 -12.57 8.97 19.49
CA LEU A 158 -11.83 8.16 20.45
C LEU A 158 -11.68 8.85 21.81
N ARG A 159 -11.36 10.16 21.83
CA ARG A 159 -11.32 10.95 23.07
C ARG A 159 -12.67 10.94 23.80
N ARG A 160 -13.78 11.09 23.07
CA ARG A 160 -15.13 11.06 23.64
C ARG A 160 -15.52 9.68 24.19
N ILE A 161 -15.13 8.60 23.51
CA ILE A 161 -15.36 7.24 24.02
C ILE A 161 -14.58 7.03 25.32
N ARG A 162 -13.30 7.41 25.34
CA ARG A 162 -12.42 7.27 26.51
C ARG A 162 -12.97 8.02 27.72
N SER A 163 -13.36 9.30 27.56
CA SER A 163 -13.88 10.12 28.65
C SER A 163 -15.17 9.54 29.24
N ASN A 164 -16.06 9.01 28.41
CA ASN A 164 -17.29 8.36 28.87
C ASN A 164 -17.04 7.05 29.63
N CYS A 165 -15.97 6.33 29.33
CA CYS A 165 -15.61 5.10 30.05
C CYS A 165 -14.97 5.37 31.42
N HIS A 166 -14.34 6.53 31.64
CA HIS A 166 -13.73 6.90 32.93
C HIS A 166 -14.72 7.56 33.91
N ASN A 167 -15.89 7.98 33.42
CA ASN A 167 -16.96 8.58 34.25
C ASN A 167 -17.97 7.54 34.80
N LYS A 168 -17.62 6.24 34.75
CA LYS A 168 -18.40 5.14 35.32
C LYS A 168 -17.60 4.47 36.43
#